data_AF-A0A7K4D151-F1
#
_entry.id   AF-A0A7K4D151-F1
#
_cell.length_a   1.000
_cell.length_b   1.000
_cell.length_c   1.000
_cell.angle_alpha   90.00
_cell.angle_beta   90.00
_cell.angle_gamma   90.00
#
_symmetry.space_group_name_H-M   'P 1'
#
loop_
_entity.id
_entity.type
_entity.pdbx_description
1 polymer ?
#
loop_
_entity_poly.entity_id
_entity_poly.type
_entity_poly.pdbx_seq_one_letter_code
_entity_poly.pdbx_strand_id
1 'polypeptide(L)'
;MGNKFKIAYIGAGSFRFSIGLFKNIVAANELFPMEVVLHDVDAKSLDIMTRILNHMVKKSGANVTVTSTLNRREALENADFLYKSISVGIQKAEWVDIHVPYKFGIPQNTGDTCGPGGIFRGLRCVPQVAAIARDMKELCPKAVLLNYTNPQATIVMGARRVDPDL
;
A
#
# COMPACT_ATOMS: atom_id res chain seq x y z
N MET A 1 20.38 15.63 -16.84
CA MET A 1 18.96 15.56 -16.43
C MET A 1 18.90 14.63 -15.24
N GLY A 2 18.53 15.14 -14.06
CA GLY A 2 18.58 14.34 -12.81
C GLY A 2 17.61 13.17 -12.87
N ASN A 3 17.98 12.02 -12.28
CA ASN A 3 17.10 10.85 -12.20
C ASN A 3 15.78 11.23 -11.52
N LYS A 4 14.66 10.94 -12.18
CA LYS A 4 13.31 11.08 -11.63
C LYS A 4 12.98 9.79 -10.88
N PHE A 5 12.64 9.88 -9.60
CA PHE A 5 12.25 8.69 -8.83
C PHE A 5 10.81 8.27 -9.16
N LYS A 6 10.56 6.97 -9.29
CA LYS A 6 9.22 6.40 -9.46
C LYS A 6 8.77 5.67 -8.19
N ILE A 7 7.63 6.09 -7.65
CA ILE A 7 6.93 5.42 -6.55
C ILE A 7 5.70 4.72 -7.12
N ALA A 8 5.66 3.40 -7.03
CA ALA A 8 4.42 2.64 -7.17
C ALA A 8 3.67 2.68 -5.84
N TYR A 9 2.38 3.03 -5.84
CA TYR A 9 1.57 3.04 -4.63
C TYR A 9 0.37 2.08 -4.76
N ILE A 10 0.47 0.93 -4.10
CA ILE A 10 -0.57 -0.11 -4.10
C ILE A 10 -1.47 0.01 -2.85
N GLY A 11 -2.77 0.13 -3.05
CA GLY A 11 -3.74 0.46 -2.00
C GLY A 11 -3.97 1.96 -1.84
N ALA A 12 -3.81 2.71 -2.95
CA ALA A 12 -3.87 4.17 -2.97
C ALA A 12 -5.27 4.75 -2.70
N GLY A 13 -6.32 3.93 -2.70
CA GLY A 13 -7.66 4.30 -2.27
C GLY A 13 -7.76 4.59 -0.77
N SER A 14 -6.71 4.26 0.02
CA SER A 14 -6.68 4.56 1.44
C SER A 14 -6.52 6.05 1.72
N PHE A 15 -7.61 6.72 2.08
CA PHE A 15 -7.61 8.17 2.37
C PHE A 15 -6.53 8.58 3.38
N ARG A 16 -6.43 7.86 4.51
CA ARG A 16 -5.49 8.21 5.59
C ARG A 16 -4.03 8.13 5.14
N PHE A 17 -3.65 7.02 4.52
CA PHE A 17 -2.26 6.78 4.11
C PHE A 17 -1.89 7.63 2.89
N SER A 18 -2.80 7.78 1.93
CA SER A 18 -2.55 8.54 0.72
C SER A 18 -2.37 10.03 0.98
N ILE A 19 -3.23 10.63 1.80
CA ILE A 19 -3.06 12.03 2.21
C ILE A 19 -1.80 12.19 3.06
N GLY A 20 -1.49 11.24 3.95
CA GLY A 20 -0.29 11.27 4.78
C GLY A 20 1.00 11.26 3.95
N LEU A 21 1.10 10.33 2.99
CA LEU A 21 2.25 10.23 2.09
C LEU A 21 2.43 11.54 1.30
N PHE A 22 1.37 12.07 0.70
CA PHE A 22 1.47 13.28 -0.11
C PHE A 22 1.74 14.53 0.71
N LYS A 23 1.29 14.62 1.96
CA LYS A 23 1.71 15.69 2.87
C LYS A 23 3.22 15.67 3.08
N ASN A 24 3.81 14.49 3.28
CA ASN A 24 5.25 14.35 3.46
C ASN A 24 6.03 14.68 2.17
N ILE A 25 5.56 14.19 1.02
CA ILE A 25 6.14 14.51 -0.29
C ILE A 25 6.13 16.02 -0.55
N VAL A 26 4.99 16.67 -0.31
CA VAL A 26 4.84 18.12 -0.47
C VAL A 26 5.72 18.90 0.51
N ALA A 27 5.83 18.44 1.76
CA ALA A 27 6.68 19.09 2.75
C ALA A 27 8.17 18.96 2.40
N ALA A 28 8.56 17.86 1.76
CA ALA A 28 9.90 17.61 1.28
C ALA A 28 10.14 18.17 -0.13
N ASN A 29 9.60 19.36 -0.42
CA ASN A 29 9.54 19.98 -1.76
C ASN A 29 10.90 20.14 -2.47
N GLU A 30 12.01 20.07 -1.74
CA GLU A 30 13.39 20.12 -2.26
C GLU A 30 13.88 18.78 -2.81
N LEU A 31 13.09 17.70 -2.67
CA LEU A 31 13.40 16.40 -3.25
C LEU A 31 13.37 16.45 -4.79
N PHE A 32 14.08 15.50 -5.40
CA PHE A 32 14.14 15.31 -6.85
C PHE A 32 12.75 15.18 -7.49
N PRO A 33 12.64 15.43 -8.81
CA PRO A 33 11.40 15.17 -9.54
C PRO A 33 10.89 13.75 -9.28
N MET A 34 9.60 13.61 -8.98
CA MET A 34 8.99 12.32 -8.64
C MET A 34 7.83 11.97 -9.57
N GLU A 35 7.66 10.69 -9.82
CA GLU A 35 6.47 10.09 -10.38
C GLU A 35 5.80 9.21 -9.33
N VAL A 36 4.51 9.37 -9.13
CA VAL A 36 3.72 8.52 -8.25
C VAL A 36 2.61 7.88 -9.06
N VAL A 37 2.66 6.57 -9.22
CA VAL A 37 1.62 5.79 -9.91
C VAL A 37 0.74 5.12 -8.86
N LEU A 38 -0.49 5.62 -8.76
CA LEU A 38 -1.49 5.12 -7.82
C LEU A 38 -2.17 3.88 -8.39
N HIS A 39 -2.35 2.87 -7.55
CA HIS A 39 -3.15 1.70 -7.88
C HIS A 39 -4.03 1.30 -6.71
N ASP A 40 -5.27 1.00 -7.04
CA ASP A 40 -6.22 0.32 -6.17
C ASP A 40 -7.11 -0.61 -6.99
N VAL A 41 -7.68 -1.62 -6.36
CA VAL A 41 -8.66 -2.51 -6.99
C VAL A 41 -10.05 -1.86 -7.04
N ASP A 42 -10.32 -0.88 -6.17
CA ASP A 42 -11.57 -0.12 -6.16
C ASP A 42 -11.44 1.16 -7.00
N ALA A 43 -12.04 1.14 -8.19
CA ALA A 43 -11.94 2.24 -9.15
C ALA A 43 -12.51 3.56 -8.62
N LYS A 44 -13.55 3.50 -7.78
CA LYS A 44 -14.19 4.71 -7.23
C LYS A 44 -13.27 5.41 -6.23
N SER A 45 -12.72 4.65 -5.28
CA SER A 45 -11.74 5.15 -4.31
C SER A 45 -10.49 5.67 -5.01
N LEU A 46 -10.03 4.98 -6.05
CA LEU A 46 -8.87 5.39 -6.83
C LEU A 46 -9.10 6.71 -7.55
N ASP A 47 -10.23 6.91 -8.23
CA ASP A 47 -10.56 8.16 -8.91
C ASP A 47 -10.60 9.34 -7.93
N ILE A 48 -11.33 9.18 -6.82
CA ILE A 48 -11.44 10.21 -5.77
C ILE A 48 -10.05 10.59 -5.26
N MET A 49 -9.23 9.60 -4.92
CA MET A 49 -7.89 9.87 -4.40
C MET A 49 -6.98 10.49 -5.45
N THR A 50 -7.03 10.04 -6.71
CA THR A 50 -6.26 10.63 -7.81
C THR A 50 -6.55 12.12 -7.95
N ARG A 51 -7.82 12.52 -7.89
CA ARG A 51 -8.24 13.93 -7.98
C ARG A 51 -7.75 14.75 -6.80
N ILE A 52 -7.88 14.23 -5.57
CA ILE A 52 -7.44 14.93 -4.35
C ILE A 52 -5.92 15.13 -4.36
N LEU A 53 -5.16 14.08 -4.68
CA LEU A 53 -3.70 14.12 -4.66
C LEU A 53 -3.13 15.03 -5.76
N ASN A 54 -3.71 15.00 -6.97
CA ASN A 54 -3.37 15.96 -8.02
C ASN A 54 -3.65 17.41 -7.58
N HIS A 55 -4.77 17.65 -6.87
CA HIS A 55 -5.05 18.97 -6.34
C HIS A 55 -4.02 19.42 -5.28
N MET A 56 -3.59 18.51 -4.40
CA MET A 56 -2.55 18.79 -3.40
C MET A 56 -1.23 19.17 -4.06
N VAL A 57 -0.77 18.39 -5.04
CA VAL A 57 0.46 18.65 -5.80
C VAL A 57 0.36 20.01 -6.50
N LYS A 58 -0.72 20.26 -7.25
CA LYS A 58 -0.93 21.54 -7.95
C LYS A 58 -0.89 22.74 -7.00
N LYS A 59 -1.54 22.63 -5.82
CA LYS A 59 -1.58 23.72 -4.84
C LYS A 59 -0.22 23.97 -4.19
N SER A 60 0.58 22.93 -4.01
CA SER A 60 1.90 23.04 -3.41
C SER A 60 3.00 23.54 -4.34
N GLY A 61 2.84 23.35 -5.66
CA GLY A 61 3.91 23.57 -6.63
C GLY A 61 4.99 22.48 -6.62
N ALA A 62 4.76 21.35 -5.94
CA ALA A 62 5.71 20.25 -5.90
C ALA A 62 5.95 19.62 -7.27
N ASN A 63 7.20 19.25 -7.53
CA ASN A 63 7.62 18.62 -8.79
C ASN A 63 7.30 17.12 -8.81
N VAL A 64 6.00 16.81 -8.75
CA VAL A 64 5.47 15.45 -8.67
C VAL A 64 4.46 15.24 -9.79
N THR A 65 4.60 14.16 -10.55
CA THR A 65 3.57 13.70 -11.48
C THR A 65 2.75 12.60 -10.82
N VAL A 66 1.41 12.71 -10.83
CA VAL A 66 0.52 11.70 -10.25
C VAL A 66 -0.35 11.10 -11.34
N THR A 67 -0.25 9.79 -11.54
CA THR A 67 -1.09 9.00 -12.44
C THR A 67 -1.77 7.87 -11.68
N SER A 68 -2.77 7.21 -12.27
CA SER A 68 -3.42 6.06 -11.66
C SER A 68 -3.76 4.97 -12.67
N THR A 69 -3.78 3.73 -12.20
CA THR A 69 -4.15 2.54 -12.99
C THR A 69 -4.81 1.49 -12.09
N LEU A 70 -5.74 0.72 -12.66
CA LEU A 70 -6.31 -0.49 -12.03
C LEU A 70 -5.42 -1.72 -12.23
N ASN A 71 -4.37 -1.61 -13.04
CA ASN A 71 -3.43 -2.69 -13.30
C ASN A 71 -2.19 -2.54 -12.40
N ARG A 72 -2.08 -3.42 -11.41
CA ARG A 72 -0.96 -3.42 -10.47
C ARG A 72 0.41 -3.50 -11.16
N ARG A 73 0.52 -4.28 -12.23
CA ARG A 73 1.80 -4.53 -12.89
C ARG A 73 2.30 -3.29 -13.62
N GLU A 74 1.40 -2.54 -14.27
CA GLU A 74 1.71 -1.23 -14.87
C GLU A 74 2.22 -0.23 -13.82
N ALA A 75 1.62 -0.23 -12.62
CA ALA A 75 2.09 0.64 -11.54
C ALA A 75 3.51 0.28 -11.08
N LEU A 76 3.85 -1.00 -11.02
CA LEU A 76 5.12 -1.52 -10.51
C LEU A 76 6.29 -1.41 -11.50
N GLU A 77 6.02 -1.37 -12.80
CA GLU A 77 7.04 -1.39 -13.85
C GLU A 77 8.12 -0.30 -13.63
N ASN A 78 9.39 -0.70 -13.52
CA ASN A 78 10.53 0.21 -13.30
C ASN A 78 10.39 1.15 -12.08
N ALA A 79 9.62 0.77 -11.05
CA ALA A 79 9.55 1.55 -9.82
C ALA A 79 10.86 1.50 -9.02
N ASP A 80 11.20 2.58 -8.33
CA ASP A 80 12.31 2.64 -7.36
C ASP A 80 11.82 2.32 -5.94
N PHE A 81 10.55 2.64 -5.66
CA PHE A 81 9.92 2.39 -4.37
C PHE A 81 8.52 1.82 -4.59
N LEU A 82 8.14 0.85 -3.76
CA LEU A 82 6.77 0.42 -3.60
C LEU A 82 6.24 0.88 -2.25
N TYR A 83 5.29 1.82 -2.22
CA TYR A 83 4.49 2.10 -1.04
C TYR A 83 3.24 1.22 -1.04
N LYS A 84 2.95 0.51 0.05
CA LYS A 84 1.79 -0.41 0.12
C LYS A 84 0.96 -0.22 1.38
N SER A 85 -0.34 0.04 1.22
CA SER A 85 -1.32 0.13 2.31
C SER A 85 -2.67 -0.54 1.98
N ILE A 86 -2.63 -1.81 1.60
CA ILE A 86 -3.83 -2.59 1.26
C ILE A 86 -4.63 -3.01 2.50
N SER A 87 -5.96 -3.14 2.37
CA SER A 87 -6.84 -3.81 3.35
C SER A 87 -7.70 -4.87 2.66
N VAL A 88 -7.33 -6.14 2.83
CA VAL A 88 -7.97 -7.27 2.14
C VAL A 88 -9.28 -7.64 2.84
N GLY A 89 -10.39 -7.49 2.11
CA GLY A 89 -11.74 -7.76 2.63
C GLY A 89 -12.37 -6.61 3.43
N ILE A 90 -11.63 -5.49 3.60
CA ILE A 90 -12.10 -4.22 4.17
C ILE A 90 -12.92 -4.39 5.45
N GLN A 91 -13.91 -3.52 5.68
CA GLN A 91 -14.73 -3.49 6.88
C GLN A 91 -15.48 -4.80 7.15
N LYS A 92 -15.88 -5.55 6.11
CA LYS A 92 -16.57 -6.83 6.28
C LYS A 92 -15.67 -7.88 6.92
N ALA A 93 -14.41 -7.93 6.51
CA ALA A 93 -13.44 -8.86 7.09
C ALA A 93 -13.01 -8.43 8.51
N GLU A 94 -12.82 -7.13 8.72
CA GLU A 94 -12.50 -6.58 10.06
C GLU A 94 -13.62 -6.88 11.07
N TRP A 95 -14.88 -6.84 10.64
CA TRP A 95 -15.99 -7.25 11.49
C TRP A 95 -15.85 -8.71 11.94
N VAL A 96 -15.49 -9.62 11.03
CA VAL A 96 -15.27 -11.04 11.34
C VAL A 96 -14.07 -11.22 12.28
N ASP A 97 -12.98 -10.50 12.04
CA ASP A 97 -11.75 -10.57 12.85
C ASP A 97 -11.99 -10.25 14.32
N ILE A 98 -12.98 -9.40 14.62
CA ILE A 98 -13.35 -8.98 15.97
C ILE A 98 -14.48 -9.85 16.54
N HIS A 99 -15.56 -10.03 15.80
CA HIS A 99 -16.81 -10.60 16.34
C HIS A 99 -16.77 -12.12 16.46
N VAL A 100 -16.04 -12.82 15.58
CA VAL A 100 -15.91 -14.27 15.73
C VAL A 100 -15.16 -14.62 17.01
N PRO A 101 -13.96 -14.07 17.30
CA PRO A 101 -13.25 -14.38 18.54
C PRO A 101 -14.03 -13.95 19.79
N TYR A 102 -14.77 -12.84 19.71
CA TYR A 102 -15.63 -12.38 20.80
C TYR A 102 -16.70 -13.42 21.19
N LYS A 103 -17.31 -14.13 20.22
CA LYS A 103 -18.28 -15.22 20.49
C LYS A 103 -17.67 -16.38 21.28
N PHE A 104 -16.35 -16.52 21.28
CA PHE A 104 -15.61 -17.53 22.04
C PHE A 104 -14.98 -16.97 23.31
N GLY A 105 -15.41 -15.80 23.78
CA GLY A 105 -14.91 -15.19 25.01
C GLY A 105 -13.55 -14.52 24.89
N ILE A 106 -13.10 -14.20 23.67
CA ILE A 106 -11.81 -13.55 23.39
C ILE A 106 -12.08 -12.11 22.91
N PRO A 107 -12.19 -11.12 23.82
CA PRO A 107 -12.31 -9.73 23.42
C PRO A 107 -11.00 -9.22 22.82
N GLN A 108 -11.10 -8.48 21.72
CA GLN A 108 -9.97 -7.84 21.06
C GLN A 108 -10.35 -6.38 20.76
N ASN A 109 -9.39 -5.46 20.90
CA ASN A 109 -9.63 -4.06 20.57
C ASN A 109 -9.77 -3.86 19.04
N THR A 110 -8.66 -4.08 18.31
CA THR A 110 -8.65 -3.94 16.85
C THR A 110 -8.59 -5.29 16.13
N GLY A 111 -7.85 -6.26 16.68
CA GLY A 111 -7.70 -7.59 16.07
C GLY A 111 -7.04 -7.58 14.69
N ASP A 112 -6.33 -6.51 14.30
CA ASP A 112 -5.68 -6.41 12.97
C ASP A 112 -4.27 -7.01 12.95
N THR A 113 -3.64 -7.15 14.11
CA THR A 113 -2.21 -7.54 14.21
C THR A 113 -1.99 -8.80 15.02
N CYS A 114 -2.61 -8.86 16.20
CA CYS A 114 -2.41 -9.92 17.19
C CYS A 114 -3.72 -10.65 17.50
N GLY A 115 -3.61 -11.76 18.22
CA GLY A 115 -4.76 -12.60 18.59
C GLY A 115 -5.38 -13.31 17.39
N PRO A 116 -6.54 -13.98 17.58
CA PRO A 116 -7.21 -14.69 16.51
C PRO A 116 -7.56 -13.79 15.30
N GLY A 117 -7.95 -12.53 15.54
CA GLY A 117 -8.22 -11.59 14.45
C GLY A 117 -6.96 -11.32 13.60
N GLY A 118 -5.81 -11.11 14.26
CA GLY A 118 -4.54 -10.91 13.57
C GLY A 118 -4.13 -12.13 12.74
N ILE A 119 -4.41 -13.34 13.23
CA ILE A 119 -4.19 -14.59 12.49
C ILE A 119 -5.10 -14.65 11.26
N PHE A 120 -6.40 -14.36 11.41
CA PHE A 120 -7.34 -14.36 10.28
C PHE A 120 -6.93 -13.36 9.20
N ARG A 121 -6.56 -12.14 9.61
CA ARG A 121 -6.05 -11.12 8.69
C ARG A 121 -4.75 -11.56 8.03
N GLY A 122 -3.81 -12.13 8.78
CA GLY A 122 -2.57 -12.71 8.26
C GLY A 122 -2.84 -13.73 7.15
N LEU A 123 -3.73 -14.69 7.38
CA LEU A 123 -4.10 -15.71 6.40
C LEU A 123 -4.68 -15.13 5.11
N ARG A 124 -5.43 -14.01 5.18
CA ARG A 124 -5.96 -13.32 3.99
C ARG A 124 -4.92 -12.46 3.29
N CYS A 125 -4.04 -11.80 4.03
CA CYS A 125 -3.10 -10.82 3.50
C CYS A 125 -1.82 -11.46 2.94
N VAL A 126 -1.31 -12.54 3.54
CA VAL A 126 -0.06 -13.19 3.11
C VAL A 126 -0.09 -13.58 1.62
N PRO A 127 -1.14 -14.23 1.07
CA PRO A 127 -1.18 -14.58 -0.34
C PRO A 127 -1.11 -13.35 -1.27
N GLN A 128 -1.78 -12.26 -0.88
CA GLN A 128 -1.80 -11.01 -1.67
C GLN A 128 -0.42 -10.34 -1.65
N VAL A 129 0.22 -10.28 -0.48
CA VAL A 129 1.56 -9.71 -0.35
C VAL A 129 2.61 -10.57 -1.06
N ALA A 130 2.48 -11.90 -1.03
CA ALA A 130 3.34 -12.80 -1.79
C ALA A 130 3.19 -12.61 -3.32
N ALA A 131 1.98 -12.33 -3.80
CA ALA A 131 1.75 -12.01 -5.22
C ALA A 131 2.41 -10.67 -5.60
N ILE A 132 2.27 -9.64 -4.76
CA ILE A 132 2.94 -8.34 -4.95
C ILE A 132 4.46 -8.52 -4.97
N ALA A 133 5.02 -9.31 -4.04
CA ALA A 133 6.45 -9.58 -3.99
C ALA A 133 6.96 -10.28 -5.26
N ARG A 134 6.19 -11.22 -5.83
CA ARG A 134 6.54 -11.83 -7.13
C ARG A 134 6.55 -10.81 -8.25
N ASP A 135 5.54 -9.94 -8.32
CA ASP A 135 5.49 -8.88 -9.33
C ASP A 135 6.66 -7.90 -9.17
N MET A 136 7.04 -7.53 -7.93
CA MET A 136 8.22 -6.69 -7.68
C MET A 136 9.51 -7.34 -8.18
N LYS A 137 9.72 -8.60 -7.82
CA LYS A 137 10.92 -9.37 -8.21
C LYS A 137 11.09 -9.42 -9.73
N GLU A 138 9.99 -9.44 -10.48
CA GLU A 138 10.00 -9.46 -11.94
C GLU A 138 10.15 -8.06 -12.55
N LEU A 139 9.37 -7.09 -12.09
CA LEU A 139 9.15 -5.80 -12.77
C LEU A 139 10.02 -4.67 -12.24
N CYS A 140 10.45 -4.75 -10.99
CA CYS A 140 11.25 -3.74 -10.31
C CYS A 140 12.13 -4.36 -9.20
N PRO A 141 13.06 -5.27 -9.56
CA PRO A 141 13.83 -6.06 -8.59
C PRO A 141 14.75 -5.26 -7.67
N LYS A 142 14.97 -3.97 -7.95
CA LYS A 142 15.77 -3.05 -7.13
C LYS A 142 14.91 -2.14 -6.25
N ALA A 143 13.58 -2.24 -6.36
CA ALA A 143 12.68 -1.37 -5.65
C ALA A 143 12.64 -1.69 -4.15
N VAL A 144 12.60 -0.66 -3.32
CA VAL A 144 12.44 -0.83 -1.87
C VAL A 144 10.95 -0.96 -1.53
N LEU A 145 10.59 -2.03 -0.80
CA LEU A 145 9.23 -2.20 -0.27
C LEU A 145 9.02 -1.39 1.02
N LEU A 146 8.14 -0.39 0.94
CA LEU A 146 7.65 0.40 2.07
C LEU A 146 6.27 -0.10 2.50
N ASN A 147 6.24 -1.00 3.49
CA ASN A 147 5.00 -1.64 3.95
C ASN A 147 4.29 -0.85 5.06
N TYR A 148 3.04 -0.49 4.82
CA TYR A 148 2.13 0.14 5.78
C TYR A 148 0.86 -0.70 6.04
N THR A 149 0.87 -1.97 5.63
CA THR A 149 -0.21 -2.93 5.92
C THR A 149 0.13 -3.76 7.16
N ASN A 150 -0.86 -4.00 8.03
CA ASN A 150 -0.79 -4.99 9.12
C ASN A 150 -1.41 -6.34 8.71
N PRO A 151 -1.04 -7.46 9.35
CA PRO A 151 0.00 -7.63 10.39
C PRO A 151 1.42 -7.61 9.81
N GLN A 152 2.24 -6.62 10.19
CA GLN A 152 3.54 -6.39 9.54
C GLN A 152 4.47 -7.60 9.60
N ALA A 153 4.69 -8.15 10.81
CA ALA A 153 5.61 -9.28 11.00
C ALA A 153 5.22 -10.47 10.11
N THR A 154 3.95 -10.88 10.16
CA THR A 154 3.45 -12.02 9.39
C THR A 154 3.55 -11.80 7.88
N ILE A 155 3.14 -10.63 7.37
CA ILE A 155 3.08 -10.40 5.93
C ILE A 155 4.46 -10.12 5.32
N VAL A 156 5.36 -9.46 6.05
CA VAL A 156 6.75 -9.24 5.61
C VAL A 156 7.50 -10.56 5.62
N MET A 157 7.30 -11.41 6.63
CA MET A 157 7.83 -12.78 6.61
C MET A 157 7.30 -13.58 5.42
N GLY A 158 6.02 -13.44 5.07
CA GLY A 158 5.45 -14.04 3.86
C GLY A 158 6.09 -13.53 2.57
N ALA A 159 6.36 -12.22 2.48
CA ALA A 159 7.04 -11.62 1.33
C ALA A 159 8.49 -12.15 1.20
N ARG A 160 9.23 -12.22 2.31
CA ARG A 160 10.62 -12.72 2.33
C ARG A 160 10.77 -14.20 1.98
N ARG A 161 9.70 -14.99 2.10
CA ARG A 161 9.68 -16.38 1.59
C ARG A 161 9.60 -16.46 0.07
N VAL A 162 9.10 -15.41 -0.59
CA VAL A 162 9.10 -15.27 -2.05
C VAL A 162 10.44 -14.73 -2.52
N ASP A 163 10.92 -13.69 -1.84
CA ASP A 163 12.16 -13.03 -2.19
C ASP A 163 12.93 -12.60 -0.92
N PRO A 164 14.01 -13.33 -0.54
CA PRO A 164 14.72 -13.06 0.72
C PRO A 164 15.37 -11.68 0.83
N ASP A 165 15.65 -11.08 -0.32
CA ASP A 165 16.35 -9.79 -0.50
C ASP A 165 15.40 -8.59 -0.67
N LEU A 166 14.08 -8.84 -0.57
CA LEU A 166 13.03 -7.81 -0.63
C LEU A 166 13.04 -6.85 0.56
#